data_AF-A0A1V4X2G3-F1
#
_entry.id   AF-A0A1V4X2G3-F1
#
_cell.length_a   1.000
_cell.length_b   1.000
_cell.length_c   1.000
_cell.angle_alpha   90.00
_cell.angle_beta   90.00
_cell.angle_gamma   90.00
#
_symmetry.space_group_name_H-M   'P 1'
#
loop_
_entity.id
_entity.type
_entity.pdbx_description
1 polymer ?
#
loop_
_entity_poly.entity_id
_entity_poly.type
_entity_poly.pdbx_seq_one_letter_code
_entity_poly.pdbx_strand_id
1 'polypeptide(L)'
;MAIKETPDLLESLYGDTLEHITIERIVVGVCFTGVKLSNGCGGISYTPVADPHGSCCSILNTMGRKRGALKGTSVDESLQSSPATPLRTVVKIVVMNALSAFFTNNLPEASRQS
;
A
#
# COMPACT_ATOMS: atom_id res chain seq x y z
N MET A 1 -0.57 14.57 -7.74
CA MET A 1 0.32 15.33 -6.85
C MET A 1 0.90 14.37 -5.83
N ALA A 2 0.24 14.04 -4.72
CA ALA A 2 0.78 13.13 -3.69
C ALA A 2 1.25 11.74 -4.18
N ILE A 3 0.43 10.99 -4.94
CA ILE A 3 0.78 9.61 -5.38
C ILE A 3 2.03 9.55 -6.30
N LYS A 4 2.41 10.70 -6.88
CA LYS A 4 3.60 10.79 -7.73
C LYS A 4 4.85 11.18 -6.94
N GLU A 5 4.72 12.08 -5.97
CA GLU A 5 5.85 12.66 -5.23
C GLU A 5 6.22 11.84 -3.97
N THR A 6 5.25 11.18 -3.35
CA THR A 6 5.49 10.37 -2.14
C THR A 6 6.43 9.17 -2.37
N PRO A 7 6.37 8.44 -3.51
CA PRO A 7 7.35 7.40 -3.81
C PRO A 7 8.78 7.92 -3.81
N ASP A 8 9.05 9.02 -4.50
CA ASP A 8 10.38 9.64 -4.59
C ASP A 8 10.91 10.02 -3.20
N LEU A 9 10.04 10.56 -2.33
CA LEU A 9 10.40 10.86 -0.95
C LEU A 9 10.71 9.60 -0.14
N LEU A 10 9.91 8.54 -0.28
CA LEU A 10 10.15 7.28 0.42
C LEU A 10 11.45 6.61 -0.05
N GLU A 11 11.75 6.67 -1.35
CA GLU A 11 13.02 6.22 -1.92
C GLU A 11 14.20 7.00 -1.32
N SER A 12 14.09 8.32 -1.21
CA SER A 12 15.13 9.15 -0.56
C SER A 12 15.33 8.82 0.92
N LEU A 13 14.29 8.37 1.64
CA LEU A 13 14.35 8.11 3.08
C LEU A 13 14.83 6.70 3.41
N TYR A 14 14.45 5.71 2.61
CA TYR A 14 14.79 4.30 2.82
C TYR A 14 16.01 3.83 2.01
N GLY A 15 16.26 4.45 0.85
CA GLY A 15 17.26 4.00 -0.12
C GLY A 15 17.06 2.53 -0.53
N ASP A 16 18.17 1.83 -0.72
CA ASP A 16 18.23 0.42 -1.15
C ASP A 16 17.49 -0.54 -0.19
N THR A 17 17.17 -0.10 1.04
CA THR A 17 16.40 -0.90 2.00
C THR A 17 15.02 -1.27 1.46
N LEU A 18 14.44 -0.47 0.55
CA LEU A 18 13.14 -0.78 -0.06
C LEU A 18 13.14 -2.11 -0.84
N GLU A 19 14.25 -2.49 -1.46
CA GLU A 19 14.35 -3.75 -2.21
C GLU A 19 14.20 -4.98 -1.31
N HIS A 20 14.55 -4.84 -0.04
CA HIS A 20 14.54 -5.92 0.95
C HIS A 20 13.25 -5.99 1.77
N ILE A 21 12.41 -4.95 1.71
CA ILE A 21 11.10 -4.95 2.37
C ILE A 21 10.09 -5.58 1.41
N THR A 22 9.36 -6.58 1.88
CA THR A 22 8.38 -7.31 1.07
C THR A 22 6.98 -7.21 1.67
N ILE A 23 5.97 -7.41 0.82
CA ILE A 23 4.59 -7.55 1.27
C ILE A 23 4.44 -8.92 1.96
N GLU A 24 4.34 -8.93 3.28
CA GLU A 24 4.10 -10.15 4.06
C GLU A 24 2.66 -10.63 3.91
N ARG A 25 1.71 -9.69 3.93
CA ARG A 25 0.28 -9.97 3.79
C ARG A 25 -0.45 -8.76 3.20
N ILE A 26 -1.40 -9.02 2.32
CA ILE A 26 -2.37 -8.02 1.87
C ILE A 26 -3.78 -8.59 1.97
N VAL A 27 -4.71 -7.75 2.43
CA VAL A 27 -6.13 -8.07 2.54
C VAL A 27 -6.90 -6.98 1.83
N VAL A 28 -7.60 -7.35 0.75
CA VAL A 28 -8.53 -6.46 0.06
C VAL A 28 -9.92 -6.76 0.61
N GLY A 29 -10.44 -5.85 1.43
CA GLY A 29 -11.79 -5.91 1.99
C GLY A 29 -12.79 -5.15 1.13
N VAL A 30 -14.04 -5.10 1.60
CA VAL A 30 -15.12 -4.40 0.88
C VAL A 30 -14.91 -2.88 0.89
N CYS A 31 -14.53 -2.32 2.04
CA CYS A 31 -14.32 -0.88 2.21
C CYS A 31 -12.84 -0.50 2.32
N PHE A 32 -11.99 -1.43 2.80
CA PHE A 32 -10.60 -1.13 3.09
C PHE A 32 -9.67 -2.24 2.61
N THR A 33 -8.53 -1.81 2.09
CA THR A 33 -7.39 -2.64 1.79
C THR A 33 -6.35 -2.40 2.87
N GLY A 34 -5.88 -3.49 3.48
CA GLY A 34 -4.80 -3.47 4.47
C GLY A 34 -3.58 -4.23 3.99
N VAL A 35 -2.39 -3.77 4.41
CA VAL A 35 -1.11 -4.45 4.13
C VAL A 35 -0.30 -4.60 5.42
N LYS A 36 0.47 -5.68 5.50
CA LYS A 36 1.57 -5.88 6.44
C LYS A 36 2.84 -6.13 5.64
N LEU A 37 3.89 -5.40 5.98
CA LEU A 37 5.22 -5.51 5.40
C LEU A 37 6.13 -6.37 6.28
N SER A 38 7.20 -6.92 5.70
CA SER A 38 8.17 -7.78 6.40
C SER A 38 8.94 -7.08 7.53
N ASN A 39 9.04 -5.74 7.48
CA ASN A 39 9.62 -4.93 8.54
C ASN A 39 8.68 -4.70 9.73
N GLY A 40 7.50 -5.33 9.73
CA GLY A 40 6.50 -5.23 10.80
C GLY A 40 5.54 -4.05 10.66
N CYS A 41 5.77 -3.13 9.72
CA CYS A 41 4.87 -2.01 9.47
C CYS A 41 3.60 -2.45 8.75
N GLY A 42 2.51 -1.73 8.99
CA GLY A 42 1.22 -1.96 8.34
C GLY A 42 0.58 -0.68 7.87
N GLY A 43 -0.28 -0.79 6.86
CA GLY A 43 -0.97 0.33 6.24
C GLY A 43 -2.40 -0.02 5.87
N ILE A 44 -3.24 1.00 5.75
CA ILE A 44 -4.64 0.88 5.33
C ILE A 44 -4.96 1.95 4.27
N SER A 45 -5.83 1.61 3.32
CA SER A 45 -6.39 2.54 2.35
C SER A 45 -7.81 2.12 1.99
N TYR A 46 -8.63 3.05 1.50
CA TYR A 46 -9.98 2.73 1.03
C TYR A 46 -9.90 1.83 -0.21
N THR A 47 -10.75 0.80 -0.29
CA THR A 47 -10.82 -0.07 -1.47
C THR A 47 -11.69 0.61 -2.53
N PRO A 48 -11.22 0.79 -3.77
CA PRO A 48 -12.02 1.45 -4.79
C PRO A 48 -13.18 0.52 -5.16
N VAL A 49 -14.40 0.98 -4.97
CA VAL A 49 -15.59 0.30 -5.48
C VAL A 49 -15.74 0.61 -6.97
N ALA A 50 -15.87 -0.44 -7.79
CA ALA A 50 -16.10 -0.31 -9.24
C ALA A 50 -17.51 0.23 -9.56
N ASP A 51 -18.45 0.13 -8.61
CA ASP A 51 -19.80 0.67 -8.69
C ASP A 51 -20.34 0.91 -7.27
N PRO A 52 -20.72 2.15 -6.88
CA PRO A 52 -21.34 2.43 -5.58
C PRO A 52 -22.71 1.75 -5.38
N HIS A 53 -23.34 1.25 -6.45
CA HIS A 53 -24.57 0.45 -6.39
C HIS A 53 -24.33 -1.07 -6.55
N GLY A 54 -23.06 -1.49 -6.69
CA GLY A 54 -22.70 -2.88 -6.87
C GLY A 54 -23.00 -3.71 -5.62
N SER A 55 -23.84 -4.74 -5.78
CA SER A 55 -24.05 -5.78 -4.75
C SER A 55 -22.70 -6.28 -4.22
N CYS A 56 -22.63 -6.50 -2.91
CA CYS A 56 -21.47 -7.09 -2.22
C CYS A 56 -20.88 -8.30 -2.98
N CYS A 57 -21.73 -9.08 -3.65
CA CYS A 57 -21.34 -10.25 -4.44
C CYS A 57 -20.48 -9.94 -5.69
N SER A 58 -20.72 -8.83 -6.39
CA SER A 58 -19.94 -8.44 -7.60
C SER A 58 -18.53 -7.98 -7.23
N ILE A 59 -18.42 -7.30 -6.10
CA ILE A 59 -17.18 -6.79 -5.50
C ILE A 59 -16.29 -7.95 -5.06
N LEU A 60 -16.86 -8.98 -4.39
CA LEU A 60 -16.14 -10.20 -4.01
C LEU A 60 -15.66 -11.02 -5.21
N ASN A 61 -16.47 -11.15 -6.27
CA ASN A 61 -16.11 -11.95 -7.46
C ASN A 61 -14.93 -11.35 -8.26
N THR A 62 -14.80 -10.03 -8.26
CA THR A 62 -13.70 -9.33 -8.95
C THR A 62 -12.38 -9.44 -8.17
N MET A 63 -12.43 -9.42 -6.83
CA MET A 63 -11.26 -9.52 -5.95
C MET A 63 -10.66 -10.93 -5.85
N GLY A 64 -11.44 -11.98 -6.12
CA GLY A 64 -11.00 -13.37 -5.99
C GLY A 64 -9.88 -13.81 -6.95
N ARG A 65 -9.63 -13.06 -8.05
CA ARG A 65 -8.85 -13.58 -9.19
C ARG A 65 -7.32 -13.55 -9.06
N LYS A 66 -6.71 -12.87 -8.07
CA LYS A 66 -5.23 -12.89 -7.87
C LYS A 66 -4.79 -12.75 -6.40
N ARG A 67 -5.39 -13.51 -5.48
CA ARG A 67 -5.06 -13.49 -4.03
C ARG A 67 -3.61 -13.90 -3.67
N GLY A 68 -2.80 -14.40 -4.61
CA GLY A 68 -1.43 -14.87 -4.34
C GLY A 68 -0.29 -14.06 -4.98
N ALA A 69 -0.57 -13.18 -5.93
CA ALA A 69 0.49 -12.57 -6.75
C ALA A 69 1.28 -11.45 -6.07
N LEU A 70 0.78 -10.91 -4.94
CA LEU A 70 1.36 -9.74 -4.28
C LEU A 70 2.17 -10.10 -3.02
N LYS A 71 1.99 -11.31 -2.46
CA LYS A 71 2.75 -11.72 -1.28
C LYS A 71 4.19 -12.04 -1.71
N GLY A 72 5.16 -11.49 -0.99
CA GLY A 72 6.58 -11.65 -1.29
C GLY A 72 7.11 -10.69 -2.36
N THR A 73 6.24 -9.90 -3.01
CA THR A 73 6.66 -8.81 -3.88
C THR A 73 7.40 -7.75 -3.07
N SER A 74 8.52 -7.25 -3.61
CA SER A 74 9.24 -6.12 -3.04
C SER A 74 8.37 -4.87 -3.03
N VAL A 75 8.48 -4.05 -1.99
CA VAL A 75 7.77 -2.77 -1.94
C VAL A 75 8.27 -1.80 -3.00
N ASP A 76 9.55 -1.88 -3.40
CA ASP A 76 10.11 -1.09 -4.48
C ASP A 76 9.38 -1.36 -5.81
N GLU A 77 9.22 -2.64 -6.18
CA GLU A 77 8.44 -3.03 -7.37
C GLU A 77 7.00 -2.51 -7.30
N SER A 78 6.39 -2.56 -6.11
CA SER A 78 5.04 -2.03 -5.90
C SER A 78 4.97 -0.51 -6.08
N LEU A 79 5.99 0.23 -5.65
CA LEU A 79 6.08 1.69 -5.78
C LEU A 79 6.35 2.10 -7.23
N GLN A 80 7.19 1.38 -7.96
CA GLN A 80 7.49 1.67 -9.37
C GLN A 80 6.35 1.25 -10.32
N SER A 81 5.43 0.40 -9.85
CA SER A 81 4.33 -0.08 -10.69
C SER A 81 3.41 1.06 -11.16
N SER A 82 3.02 1.00 -12.44
CA SER A 82 2.07 1.95 -13.03
C SER A 82 0.67 1.78 -12.43
N PRO A 83 -0.03 2.87 -12.05
CA PRO A 83 -1.39 2.85 -11.49
C PRO A 83 -2.47 2.61 -12.57
N ALA A 84 -2.24 1.63 -13.46
CA ALA A 84 -3.11 1.35 -14.60
C ALA A 84 -4.48 0.77 -14.22
N THR A 85 -4.67 0.35 -12.96
CA THR A 85 -5.95 -0.18 -12.47
C THR A 85 -6.20 0.34 -11.04
N PRO A 86 -7.47 0.52 -10.63
CA PRO A 86 -7.80 0.97 -9.27
C PRO A 86 -7.17 0.10 -8.18
N LEU A 87 -7.09 -1.22 -8.40
CA LEU A 87 -6.45 -2.14 -7.46
C LEU A 87 -4.96 -1.83 -7.31
N ARG A 88 -4.22 -1.66 -8.42
CA ARG A 88 -2.79 -1.30 -8.37
C ARG A 88 -2.57 0.04 -7.69
N THR A 89 -3.43 1.02 -7.95
CA THR A 89 -3.39 2.32 -7.27
C THR A 89 -3.53 2.16 -5.76
N VAL A 90 -4.48 1.35 -5.30
CA VAL A 90 -4.69 1.14 -3.86
C VAL A 90 -3.60 0.29 -3.22
N VAL A 91 -3.03 -0.66 -3.94
CA VAL A 91 -1.82 -1.38 -3.47
C VAL A 91 -0.66 -0.39 -3.28
N LYS A 92 -0.42 0.49 -4.24
CA LYS A 92 0.63 1.53 -4.11
C LYS A 92 0.37 2.45 -2.92
N ILE A 93 -0.87 2.92 -2.72
CA ILE A 93 -1.22 3.78 -1.57
C ILE A 93 -1.07 3.06 -0.24
N VAL A 94 -1.56 1.82 -0.11
CA VAL A 94 -1.51 1.10 1.16
C VAL A 94 -0.07 0.77 1.56
N VAL A 95 0.81 0.51 0.59
CA VAL A 95 2.25 0.33 0.81
C VAL A 95 2.92 1.63 1.24
N MET A 96 2.63 2.76 0.57
CA MET A 96 3.13 4.08 0.99
C MET A 96 2.72 4.39 2.44
N ASN A 97 1.46 4.16 2.80
CA ASN A 97 0.97 4.40 4.16
C ASN A 97 1.70 3.53 5.19
N ALA A 98 1.98 2.27 4.85
CA ALA A 98 2.74 1.37 5.72
C ALA A 98 4.20 1.85 5.91
N LEU A 99 4.85 2.30 4.85
CA LEU A 99 6.22 2.81 4.91
C LEU A 99 6.31 4.14 5.66
N SER A 100 5.34 5.04 5.51
CA SER A 100 5.28 6.29 6.25
C SER A 100 5.14 6.05 7.76
N ALA A 101 4.38 5.04 8.17
CA ALA A 101 4.15 4.71 9.58
C ALA A 101 5.46 4.42 10.34
N PHE A 102 6.47 3.84 9.66
CA PHE A 102 7.78 3.61 10.26
C PHE A 102 8.40 4.92 10.77
N PHE A 103 8.46 5.96 9.94
CA PHE A 103 9.03 7.24 10.35
C PHE A 103 8.14 7.97 11.35
N THR A 104 6.82 7.88 11.20
CA THR A 104 5.90 8.42 12.21
C THR A 104 6.13 7.79 13.58
N ASN A 105 6.44 6.50 13.66
CA ASN A 105 6.64 5.81 14.94
C ASN A 105 8.06 5.97 15.50
N ASN A 106 9.06 6.21 14.66
CA ASN A 106 10.48 6.25 15.05
C ASN A 106 11.07 7.67 15.12
N LEU A 107 10.35 8.71 14.66
CA LEU A 107 10.77 10.10 14.85
C LEU A 107 10.50 10.57 16.30
N PRO A 108 11.40 11.35 16.93
CA PRO A 108 11.18 11.93 18.25
C PRO A 108 10.00 12.92 18.25
N GLU A 109 9.24 13.00 19.35
CA GLU A 109 8.01 13.81 19.47
C GLU A 109 8.18 15.30 19.10
N ALA A 110 9.39 15.83 19.24
CA ALA A 110 9.72 17.24 19.00
C ALA A 110 9.57 17.70 17.53
N SER A 111 9.49 16.77 16.55
CA SER A 111 9.36 17.11 15.12
C SER A 111 7.96 16.91 14.55
N ARG A 112 6.94 16.58 15.37
CA ARG A 112 5.54 16.35 14.92
C ARG A 112 4.66 17.61 14.88
N GLN A 113 5.22 18.79 15.13
CA GLN A 113 4.51 20.07 15.07
C GLN A 113 5.29 21.04 14.17
N SER A 114 5.09 20.98 12.86
CA SER A 114 5.32 22.12 11.96
C SER A 114 4.43 22.05 10.74
#